data_AF-A0A2G7GDH2-F1
#
_entry.id   AF-A0A2G7GDH2-F1
#
_cell.length_a   1.000
_cell.length_b   1.000
_cell.length_c   1.000
_cell.angle_alpha   90.00
_cell.angle_beta   90.00
_cell.angle_gamma   90.00
#
_symmetry.space_group_name_H-M   'P 1'
#
loop_
_entity.id
_entity.type
_entity.pdbx_description
1 polymer ?
#
loop_
_entity_poly.entity_id
_entity_poly.type
_entity_poly.pdbx_seq_one_letter_code
_entity_poly.pdbx_strand_id
1 'polypeptide(L)'
;MSNISIEELEQKIEAGEEVIDQYFDPATTRVGTPHLMTSRRGQDQTITNLEIPLAMLNELDQMANELNISRQAVIKMMLRRALDEHYLAKRLTSS
;
A
#
# COMPACT_ATOMS: atom_id res chain seq x y z
N MET A 1 -2.64 31.08 28.80
CA MET A 1 -2.73 29.87 27.97
C MET A 1 -4.20 29.52 27.91
N SER A 2 -4.84 29.78 26.77
CA SER A 2 -6.27 29.53 26.60
C SER A 2 -6.42 28.27 25.77
N ASN A 3 -6.65 27.14 26.43
CA ASN A 3 -7.05 25.90 25.75
C ASN A 3 -8.51 26.10 25.34
N ILE A 4 -8.72 26.50 24.10
CA ILE A 4 -10.06 26.63 23.53
C ILE A 4 -10.67 25.22 23.43
N SER A 5 -11.91 25.03 23.89
CA SER A 5 -12.55 23.72 23.80
C SER A 5 -12.91 23.40 22.34
N ILE A 6 -13.12 22.12 22.04
CA ILE A 6 -13.52 21.67 20.71
C ILE A 6 -14.85 22.31 20.28
N GLU A 7 -15.76 22.55 21.22
CA GLU A 7 -17.06 23.17 20.96
C GLU A 7 -16.93 24.66 20.59
N GLU A 8 -15.97 25.36 21.19
CA GLU A 8 -15.65 26.76 20.87
C GLU A 8 -14.97 26.89 19.49
N LEU A 9 -14.22 25.86 19.08
CA LEU A 9 -13.62 25.74 17.75
C LEU A 9 -14.68 25.56 16.66
N GLU A 10 -15.66 24.69 16.89
CA GLU A 10 -16.75 24.42 15.96
C GLU A 10 -17.63 25.67 15.73
N GLN A 11 -17.95 26.42 16.79
CA GLN A 11 -18.68 27.68 16.66
C GLN A 11 -17.95 28.74 15.83
N LYS A 12 -16.62 28.82 15.94
CA LYS A 12 -15.81 29.77 15.18
C LYS A 12 -15.74 29.42 13.69
N ILE A 13 -15.67 28.13 13.39
CA ILE A 13 -15.74 27.62 12.00
C ILE A 13 -17.13 27.90 11.41
N GLU A 14 -18.19 27.69 12.18
CA GLU A 14 -19.57 27.93 11.74
C GLU A 14 -19.89 29.42 11.57
N ALA A 15 -19.22 30.30 12.33
CA ALA A 15 -19.25 31.76 12.16
C ALA A 15 -18.45 32.25 10.93
N GLY A 16 -17.76 31.37 10.21
CA GLY A 16 -16.97 31.71 9.02
C GLY A 16 -15.61 32.36 9.32
N GLU A 17 -15.09 32.23 10.54
CA GLU A 17 -13.71 32.62 10.85
C GLU A 17 -12.73 31.55 10.36
N GLU A 18 -11.67 31.93 9.65
CA GLU A 18 -10.58 31.01 9.28
C GLU A 18 -9.74 30.67 10.53
N VAL A 19 -10.01 29.50 11.11
CA VAL A 19 -9.40 29.07 12.38
C VAL A 19 -8.00 28.45 12.20
N ILE A 20 -7.60 28.18 10.95
CA ILE A 20 -6.37 27.43 10.66
C ILE A 20 -5.12 28.27 10.97
N ASP A 21 -5.11 29.56 10.64
CA ASP A 21 -3.88 30.37 10.72
C ASP A 21 -3.49 30.78 12.15
N GLN A 22 -4.43 30.79 13.10
CA GLN A 22 -4.18 31.31 14.45
C GLN A 22 -3.87 30.22 15.48
N TYR A 23 -4.10 28.95 15.15
CA TYR A 23 -3.88 27.81 16.05
C TYR A 23 -2.95 26.75 15.48
N PHE A 24 -2.57 26.86 14.20
CA PHE A 24 -1.55 26.02 13.59
C PHE A 24 -0.18 26.68 13.78
N ASP A 25 0.37 26.61 14.99
CA ASP A 25 1.77 26.96 15.23
C ASP A 25 2.66 25.80 14.74
N PRO A 26 3.40 25.98 13.62
CA PRO A 26 4.24 24.92 13.06
C PRO A 26 5.38 24.50 13.99
N ALA A 27 5.66 25.26 15.05
CA ALA A 27 6.70 24.94 16.02
C ALA A 27 6.27 23.88 17.07
N THR A 28 4.96 23.71 17.32
CA THR A 28 4.47 22.89 18.44
C THR A 28 3.54 21.75 18.03
N THR A 29 2.91 21.81 16.85
CA THR A 29 2.17 20.68 16.34
C THR A 29 3.15 19.56 16.00
N ARG A 30 3.22 18.53 16.86
CA ARG A 30 3.65 17.19 16.44
C ARG A 30 2.63 16.68 15.43
N VAL A 31 2.75 17.17 14.20
CA VAL A 31 2.16 16.56 13.03
C VAL A 31 2.75 15.17 13.01
N GLY A 32 1.98 14.18 13.46
CA GLY A 32 2.34 12.78 13.26
C GLY A 32 2.73 12.68 11.79
N THR A 33 3.97 12.25 11.53
CA THR A 33 4.57 12.21 10.19
C THR A 33 3.47 11.91 9.19
N PRO A 34 3.19 12.81 8.23
CA PRO A 34 2.17 12.58 7.25
C PRO A 34 2.36 11.17 6.74
N HIS A 35 1.43 10.28 7.06
CA HIS A 35 1.39 9.01 6.37
C HIS A 35 1.04 9.44 4.96
N LEU A 36 2.06 9.60 4.12
CA LEU A 36 1.86 9.60 2.69
C LEU A 36 0.96 8.40 2.47
N MET A 37 -0.24 8.63 1.95
CA MET A 37 -0.97 7.55 1.31
C MET A 37 -0.01 7.08 0.21
N THR A 38 0.78 6.05 0.51
CA THR A 38 1.64 5.43 -0.48
C THR A 38 0.65 4.92 -1.49
N SER A 39 0.59 5.62 -2.61
CA SER A 39 -0.15 5.16 -3.75
C SER A 39 0.29 3.72 -3.94
N ARG A 40 -0.65 2.76 -3.85
CA ARG A 40 -0.37 1.37 -4.23
C ARG A 40 0.11 1.28 -5.69
N ARG A 41 0.18 2.39 -6.43
CA ARG A 41 0.89 2.56 -7.71
C ARG A 41 2.33 2.99 -7.45
N GLY A 42 3.15 2.04 -7.05
CA GLY A 42 4.58 2.26 -6.87
C GLY A 42 5.24 1.08 -6.19
N GLN A 43 4.84 -0.15 -6.53
CA GLN A 43 5.79 -1.24 -6.31
C GLN A 43 6.98 -0.94 -7.23
N ASP A 44 8.18 -0.84 -6.66
CA ASP A 44 9.44 -0.79 -7.41
C ASP A 44 9.57 -2.08 -8.22
N GLN A 45 8.95 -2.08 -9.39
CA GLN A 45 8.91 -3.21 -10.30
C GLN A 45 10.13 -3.11 -11.20
N THR A 46 11.09 -4.02 -11.00
CA THR A 46 12.24 -4.15 -11.89
C THR A 46 11.91 -5.15 -12.99
N ILE A 47 12.18 -4.78 -14.25
CA ILE A 47 12.07 -5.71 -15.38
C ILE A 47 13.24 -6.69 -15.29
N THR A 48 12.92 -7.99 -15.26
CA THR A 48 13.92 -9.05 -15.17
C THR A 48 13.77 -9.97 -16.37
N ASN A 49 14.88 -10.28 -17.03
CA ASN A 49 14.92 -11.29 -18.08
C ASN A 49 15.08 -12.67 -17.44
N LEU A 50 14.16 -13.59 -17.73
CA LEU A 50 14.14 -14.94 -17.19
C LEU A 50 14.14 -15.93 -18.34
N GLU A 51 14.97 -16.97 -18.23
CA GLU A 51 14.93 -18.11 -19.15
C GLU A 51 13.85 -19.09 -18.67
N ILE A 52 12.85 -19.35 -19.51
CA ILE A 52 11.72 -20.22 -19.21
C ILE A 52 11.55 -21.21 -20.37
N PRO A 53 11.44 -22.52 -20.11
CA PRO A 53 11.17 -23.50 -21.17
C PRO A 53 9.88 -23.19 -21.93
N LEU A 54 9.88 -23.38 -23.25
CA LEU A 54 8.73 -23.06 -24.10
C LEU A 54 7.45 -23.79 -23.68
N ALA A 55 7.57 -25.04 -23.23
CA ALA A 55 6.42 -25.82 -22.75
C ALA A 55 5.74 -25.13 -21.55
N MET A 56 6.52 -24.68 -20.57
CA MET A 56 6.01 -23.95 -19.41
C MET A 56 5.41 -22.59 -19.81
N LEU A 57 5.99 -21.92 -20.81
CA LEU A 57 5.44 -20.68 -21.33
C LEU A 57 4.03 -20.88 -21.92
N ASN A 58 3.84 -21.96 -22.67
CA ASN A 58 2.53 -22.32 -23.24
C ASN A 58 1.50 -22.62 -22.15
N GLU A 59 1.90 -23.33 -21.10
CA GLU A 59 1.03 -23.60 -19.94
C GLU A 59 0.62 -22.31 -19.22
N LEU A 60 1.56 -21.37 -19.04
CA LEU A 60 1.28 -20.05 -18.45
C LEU A 60 0.34 -19.22 -19.34
N ASP A 61 0.48 -19.29 -20.66
CA ASP A 61 -0.41 -18.62 -21.61
C ASP A 61 -1.82 -19.21 -21.62
N GLN A 62 -1.93 -20.54 -21.55
CA GLN A 62 -3.23 -21.20 -21.39
C GLN A 62 -3.93 -20.73 -20.11
N MET A 63 -3.22 -20.75 -18.98
CA MET A 63 -3.78 -20.30 -17.70
C MET A 63 -4.15 -18.81 -17.71
N ALA A 64 -3.35 -17.98 -18.38
CA ALA A 64 -3.65 -16.56 -18.56
C ALA A 64 -4.97 -16.35 -19.34
N ASN A 65 -5.20 -17.15 -20.39
CA ASN A 65 -6.43 -17.12 -21.17
C ASN A 65 -7.64 -17.60 -20.34
N GLU A 66 -7.50 -18.70 -19.60
CA GLU A 66 -8.56 -19.25 -18.75
C GLU A 66 -8.98 -18.27 -17.65
N LEU A 67 -8.02 -17.57 -17.05
CA LEU A 67 -8.26 -16.59 -15.98
C LEU A 67 -8.55 -15.18 -16.50
N ASN A 68 -8.45 -14.94 -17.81
CA ASN A 68 -8.57 -13.62 -18.44
C ASN A 68 -7.69 -12.54 -17.78
N ILE A 69 -6.43 -12.89 -17.51
CA ILE A 69 -5.42 -11.98 -16.94
C ILE A 69 -4.13 -12.07 -17.74
N SER A 70 -3.20 -11.14 -17.51
CA SER A 70 -1.91 -11.21 -18.19
C SER A 70 -1.07 -12.38 -17.66
N ARG A 71 -0.22 -12.95 -18.54
CA ARG A 71 0.80 -13.94 -18.13
C ARG A 71 1.65 -13.46 -16.96
N GLN A 72 2.02 -12.18 -16.95
CA GLN A 72 2.76 -11.57 -15.83
C GLN A 72 1.98 -11.62 -14.52
N ALA A 73 0.65 -11.44 -14.55
CA ALA A 73 -0.19 -11.56 -13.38
C ALA A 73 -0.26 -13.01 -12.88
N VAL A 74 -0.36 -13.99 -13.79
CA VAL A 74 -0.27 -15.43 -13.46
C VAL A 74 1.05 -15.74 -12.76
N ILE A 75 2.18 -15.33 -13.35
CA ILE A 75 3.52 -15.54 -12.79
C ILE A 75 3.63 -14.91 -11.39
N LYS A 76 3.21 -13.65 -11.23
CA LYS A 76 3.24 -12.95 -9.94
C LYS A 76 2.40 -13.66 -8.88
N MET A 77 1.20 -14.11 -9.26
CA MET A 77 0.29 -14.84 -8.38
C MET A 77 0.90 -16.18 -7.92
N MET A 78 1.38 -17.00 -8.86
CA MET A 78 1.97 -18.30 -8.56
C MET A 78 3.24 -18.15 -7.71
N LEU A 79 4.10 -17.19 -8.04
CA LEU A 79 5.30 -16.90 -7.26
C LEU A 79 4.95 -16.47 -5.83
N ARG A 80 3.95 -15.58 -5.67
CA ARG A 80 3.52 -15.13 -4.35
C ARG A 80 3.02 -16.30 -3.50
N ARG A 81 2.19 -17.16 -4.09
CA ARG A 81 1.68 -18.36 -3.42
C ARG A 81 2.81 -19.28 -2.96
N ALA A 82 3.76 -19.60 -3.84
CA ALA A 82 4.88 -20.47 -3.50
C ALA A 82 5.76 -19.89 -2.38
N LEU A 83 6.00 -18.58 -2.40
CA LEU A 83 6.74 -17.89 -1.33
C LEU A 83 5.97 -17.93 -0.01
N ASP A 84 4.66 -17.67 -0.05
CA ASP A 84 3.81 -17.73 1.15
C ASP A 84 3.81 -19.13 1.77
N GLU A 85 3.64 -20.18 0.96
CA GLU A 85 3.73 -21.58 1.40
C GLU A 85 5.09 -21.89 2.04
N HIS A 86 6.19 -21.45 1.42
CA HIS A 86 7.53 -21.61 1.96
C HIS A 86 7.72 -20.88 3.31
N TYR A 87 7.25 -19.64 3.44
CA TYR A 87 7.36 -18.89 4.70
C TYR A 87 6.53 -19.51 5.82
N LEU A 88 5.34 -20.04 5.50
CA LEU A 88 4.52 -20.76 6.47
C LEU A 88 5.22 -22.03 6.95
N ALA A 89 5.78 -22.83 6.04
CA ALA A 89 6.54 -24.03 6.40
C ALA A 89 7.75 -23.70 7.28
N LYS A 90 8.53 -22.68 6.91
CA LYS A 90 9.70 -22.24 7.69
C LYS A 90 9.33 -21.83 9.12
N ARG A 91 8.22 -21.11 9.30
CA ARG A 91 7.75 -20.67 10.62
C ARG A 91 7.35 -21.85 11.51
N LEU A 92 6.72 -22.88 10.93
CA LEU A 92 6.31 -24.09 11.66
C LEU A 92 7.52 -24.94 12.10
N THR A 93 8.61 -24.93 11.34
CA THR A 93 9.85 -25.65 11.70
C THR A 93 10.69 -24.91 12.75
N SER A 94 10.51 -23.59 12.90
CA SER A 94 11.27 -22.76 13.86
C SER A 94 10.59 -22.54 15.22
N SER A 95 9.41 -23.13 15.44
CA SER A 95 8.67 -23.13 16.71
C SER A 95 8.78 -24.49 17.40
#